data_AF-A0A1G5E5V8-F1
#
_entry.id   AF-A0A1G5E5V8-F1
#
_cell.length_a   1.000
_cell.length_b   1.000
_cell.length_c   1.000
_cell.angle_alpha   90.00
_cell.angle_beta   90.00
_cell.angle_gamma   90.00
#
_symmetry.space_group_name_H-M   'P 1'
#
loop_
_entity.id
_entity.type
_entity.pdbx_description
1 polymer ?
#
loop_
_entity_poly.entity_id
_entity_poly.type
_entity_poly.pdbx_seq_one_letter_code
_entity_poly.pdbx_strand_id
1 'polypeptide(L)'
;MGGHISLQTAINYPERVKSLILIGSPCSNTLNLYEKVFVPINRFSSKMISMELSGKLQAKMLSKFNPENFDYIMNAFSMITKDNWVRIWDAVTRMESRNDLHKAKCPTLLLTGDHDRMCHKPR
;
A
#
# COMPACT_ATOMS: atom_id res chain seq x y z
N MET A 1 2.43 -0.80 -0.29
CA MET A 1 3.34 -0.84 0.89
C MET A 1 4.71 -1.40 0.55
N GLY A 2 4.81 -2.67 0.15
CA GLY A 2 6.10 -3.33 -0.10
C GLY A 2 6.99 -2.55 -1.06
N GLY A 3 6.44 -2.12 -2.21
CA GLY A 3 7.22 -1.33 -3.16
C GLY A 3 7.68 0.03 -2.62
N HIS A 4 6.92 0.69 -1.74
CA HIS A 4 7.40 1.92 -1.09
C HIS A 4 8.57 1.65 -0.14
N ILE A 5 8.52 0.55 0.63
CA ILE A 5 9.63 0.16 1.52
C ILE A 5 10.87 -0.09 0.66
N SER A 6 10.74 -0.88 -0.40
CA SER A 6 11.84 -1.18 -1.33
C SER A 6 12.38 0.07 -2.02
N LEU A 7 11.50 1.00 -2.43
CA LEU A 7 11.88 2.28 -3.00
C LEU A 7 12.68 3.13 -2.01
N GLN A 8 12.22 3.22 -0.75
CA GLN A 8 12.96 3.89 0.32
C GLN A 8 14.33 3.25 0.57
N THR A 9 14.43 1.92 0.51
CA THR A 9 15.72 1.23 0.58
C THR A 9 16.63 1.63 -0.57
N ALA A 10 16.12 1.68 -1.81
CA ALA A 10 16.90 2.08 -2.99
C ALA A 10 17.31 3.57 -2.96
N ILE A 11 16.51 4.43 -2.32
CA ILE A 11 16.82 5.85 -2.13
C ILE A 11 17.90 6.05 -1.08
N ASN A 12 17.78 5.37 0.07
CA ASN A 12 18.65 5.59 1.23
C ASN A 12 19.97 4.79 1.15
N TYR A 13 19.99 3.70 0.39
CA TYR A 13 21.15 2.81 0.22
C TYR A 13 21.33 2.41 -1.25
N PRO A 14 21.52 3.38 -2.17
CA PRO A 14 21.58 3.13 -3.60
C PRO A 14 22.70 2.16 -4.01
N GLU A 15 23.78 2.07 -3.23
CA GLU A 15 24.90 1.16 -3.44
C GLU A 15 24.57 -0.31 -3.12
N ARG A 16 23.49 -0.57 -2.37
CA ARG A 16 23.08 -1.92 -1.96
C ARG A 16 22.03 -2.54 -2.86
N VAL A 17 21.31 -1.72 -3.64
CA VAL A 17 20.19 -2.18 -4.47
C VAL A 17 20.65 -2.29 -5.91
N LYS A 18 20.83 -3.53 -6.38
CA LYS A 18 21.22 -3.79 -7.78
C LYS A 18 20.11 -3.47 -8.78
N SER A 19 18.86 -3.76 -8.43
CA SER A 19 17.68 -3.56 -9.28
C SER A 19 16.41 -3.54 -8.42
N LEU A 20 15.37 -2.88 -8.92
CA LEU A 20 14.10 -2.71 -8.22
C LEU A 20 12.93 -3.13 -9.11
N ILE A 21 11.99 -3.92 -8.56
CA ILE A 21 10.71 -4.24 -9.21
C ILE A 21 9.60 -3.69 -8.31
N LEU A 22 8.80 -2.76 -8.83
CA LEU A 22 7.68 -2.16 -8.11
C LEU A 22 6.37 -2.61 -8.75
N ILE A 23 5.53 -3.29 -7.96
CA ILE A 23 4.22 -3.80 -8.39
C ILE A 23 3.14 -3.04 -7.63
N GLY A 24 2.18 -2.42 -8.35
CA GLY A 24 1.03 -1.74 -7.74
C GLY A 24 1.43 -0.76 -6.62
N SER A 25 2.51 -0.02 -6.84
CA SER A 25 3.16 0.78 -5.80
C SER A 25 3.29 2.23 -6.26
N PRO A 26 2.37 3.13 -5.85
CA PRO A 26 2.53 4.55 -6.12
C PRO A 26 3.82 5.06 -5.45
N CYS A 27 4.40 6.14 -5.97
CA CYS A 27 5.58 6.78 -5.33
C CYS A 27 5.19 7.69 -4.16
N SER A 28 3.90 7.94 -3.98
CA SER A 28 3.36 8.84 -2.96
C SER A 28 1.87 8.59 -2.79
N ASN A 29 1.41 8.58 -1.54
CA ASN A 29 -0.01 8.56 -1.19
C ASN A 29 -0.55 9.96 -0.83
N THR A 30 0.20 11.05 -1.09
CA THR A 30 -0.15 12.41 -0.63
C THR A 30 -0.97 13.25 -1.61
N LEU A 31 -1.67 12.65 -2.58
CA LEU A 31 -2.45 13.41 -3.57
C LEU A 31 -3.92 12.98 -3.66
N ASN A 32 -4.74 13.46 -2.72
CA ASN A 32 -6.01 14.13 -3.02
C ASN A 32 -6.56 14.85 -1.78
N LEU A 33 -7.22 16.01 -1.96
CA LEU A 33 -7.93 16.73 -0.88
C LEU A 33 -9.04 15.85 -0.26
N TYR A 34 -9.59 14.93 -1.06
CA TYR A 34 -10.58 13.93 -0.68
C TYR A 34 -10.01 12.89 0.31
N GLU A 35 -8.77 12.42 0.08
CA GLU A 35 -8.10 11.48 0.98
C GLU A 35 -7.65 12.15 2.28
N LYS A 36 -7.32 13.45 2.28
CA LYS A 36 -7.05 14.21 3.53
C LYS A 36 -8.24 14.23 4.49
N VAL A 37 -9.48 14.11 3.99
CA VAL A 37 -10.70 14.05 4.80
C VAL A 37 -11.09 12.60 5.14
N PHE A 38 -10.97 11.67 4.19
CA PHE A 38 -11.34 10.27 4.39
C PHE A 38 -10.32 9.44 5.17
N VAL A 39 -9.01 9.73 5.06
CA VAL A 39 -7.95 9.03 5.80
C VAL A 39 -8.10 9.16 7.33
N PRO A 40 -8.35 10.34 7.92
CA PRO A 40 -8.59 10.44 9.36
C PRO A 40 -9.88 9.74 9.81
N ILE A 41 -10.94 9.77 8.99
CA ILE A 41 -12.19 9.02 9.24
C ILE A 41 -11.92 7.51 9.19
N ASN A 42 -11.15 7.05 8.21
CA ASN A 42 -10.77 5.64 8.05
C ASN A 42 -9.85 5.17 9.20
N ARG A 43 -8.91 6.01 9.64
CA ARG A 43 -8.02 5.76 10.79
C ARG A 43 -8.76 5.69 12.12
N PHE A 44 -9.86 6.43 12.26
CA PHE A 44 -10.76 6.31 13.39
C PHE A 44 -11.64 5.05 13.28
N SER A 45 -12.15 4.76 12.08
CA SER A 45 -12.96 3.57 11.83
C SER A 45 -12.17 2.27 12.03
N SER A 46 -10.88 2.21 11.69
CA SER A 46 -10.03 1.03 11.92
C SER A 46 -9.80 0.74 13.40
N LYS A 47 -9.97 1.74 14.29
CA LYS A 47 -9.98 1.53 15.74
C LYS A 47 -11.31 0.98 16.24
N MET A 48 -12.41 1.25 15.54
CA MET A 48 -13.76 0.80 15.92
C MET A 48 -14.16 -0.54 15.29
N ILE A 49 -13.71 -0.80 14.06
CA ILE A 49 -14.03 -2.02 13.30
C ILE A 49 -13.17 -3.20 13.80
N SER A 50 -13.72 -4.41 13.75
CA SER A 50 -12.98 -5.64 14.07
C SER A 50 -12.04 -6.03 12.91
N MET A 51 -10.94 -6.69 13.23
CA MET A 51 -10.01 -7.21 12.21
C MET A 51 -10.70 -8.22 11.28
N GLU A 52 -11.62 -9.01 11.82
CA GLU A 52 -12.41 -9.96 11.04
C GLU A 52 -13.31 -9.27 10.01
N LEU A 53 -14.02 -8.20 10.40
CA LEU A 53 -14.89 -7.47 9.46
C LEU A 53 -14.05 -6.77 8.38
N SER A 54 -12.93 -6.16 8.77
CA SER A 54 -11.99 -5.52 7.85
C SER A 54 -11.42 -6.52 6.85
N GLY A 55 -10.99 -7.69 7.34
CA GLY A 55 -10.51 -8.79 6.52
C GLY A 55 -11.59 -9.29 5.56
N LYS A 56 -12.81 -9.53 6.02
CA LYS A 56 -13.93 -9.98 5.18
C LYS A 56 -14.25 -8.98 4.06
N LEU A 57 -14.26 -7.68 4.35
CA LEU A 57 -14.50 -6.65 3.34
C LEU A 57 -13.39 -6.63 2.28
N GLN A 58 -12.12 -6.65 2.70
CA GLN A 58 -10.99 -6.65 1.77
C GLN A 58 -10.89 -7.96 0.97
N ALA A 59 -11.12 -9.11 1.61
CA ALA A 59 -11.14 -10.41 0.94
C ALA A 59 -12.22 -10.48 -0.14
N LYS A 60 -13.45 -9.99 0.13
CA LYS A 60 -14.51 -9.90 -0.89
C LYS A 60 -14.12 -9.01 -2.06
N MET A 61 -13.49 -7.87 -1.80
CA MET A 61 -13.08 -6.93 -2.84
C MET A 61 -11.98 -7.52 -3.73
N LEU A 62 -10.93 -8.09 -3.13
CA LEU A 62 -9.74 -8.59 -3.82
C LEU A 62 -9.93 -9.97 -4.45
N SER A 63 -10.92 -10.74 -4.01
CA SER A 63 -11.24 -12.07 -4.57
C SER A 63 -12.33 -12.02 -5.64
N LYS A 64 -12.72 -10.81 -6.09
CA LYS A 64 -13.76 -10.62 -7.12
C LYS A 64 -13.47 -11.41 -8.41
N PHE A 65 -12.21 -11.46 -8.82
CA PHE A 65 -11.78 -12.12 -10.05
C PHE A 65 -11.11 -13.49 -9.80
N ASN A 66 -10.59 -13.70 -8.58
CA ASN A 66 -9.89 -14.90 -8.15
C ASN A 66 -10.48 -15.36 -6.80
N PRO A 67 -11.60 -16.11 -6.80
CA PRO A 67 -12.31 -16.49 -5.58
C PRO A 67 -11.45 -17.27 -4.58
N GLU A 68 -10.49 -18.05 -5.06
CA GLU A 68 -9.52 -18.81 -4.27
C GLU A 68 -8.63 -17.94 -3.36
N ASN A 69 -8.51 -16.64 -3.67
CA ASN A 69 -7.74 -15.71 -2.83
C ASN A 69 -8.45 -15.37 -1.51
N PHE A 70 -9.74 -15.67 -1.37
CA PHE A 70 -10.51 -15.24 -0.21
C PHE A 70 -9.93 -15.79 1.09
N ASP A 71 -9.71 -17.10 1.15
CA ASP A 71 -9.18 -17.78 2.33
C ASP A 71 -7.74 -17.36 2.62
N TYR A 72 -6.93 -17.18 1.57
CA TYR A 72 -5.58 -16.65 1.71
C TYR A 72 -5.58 -15.26 2.37
N ILE A 73 -6.44 -14.35 1.92
CA ILE A 73 -6.54 -13.00 2.47
C ILE A 73 -7.05 -13.03 3.90
N MET A 74 -8.08 -13.84 4.20
CA MET A 74 -8.60 -13.98 5.56
C MET A 74 -7.53 -14.52 6.52
N ASN A 75 -6.76 -15.53 6.10
CA ASN A 75 -5.64 -16.05 6.86
C ASN A 75 -4.53 -15.02 7.04
N ALA A 76 -4.22 -14.23 6.02
CA ALA A 76 -3.25 -13.13 6.14
C ALA A 76 -3.69 -12.06 7.15
N PHE A 77 -4.97 -11.68 7.13
CA PHE A 77 -5.54 -10.69 8.06
C PHE A 77 -5.61 -11.19 9.50
N SER A 78 -5.80 -12.49 9.73
CA SER A 78 -5.85 -13.05 11.10
C SER A 78 -4.46 -13.09 11.76
N MET A 79 -3.39 -13.12 10.99
CA MET A 79 -2.01 -13.12 11.49
C MET A 79 -1.53 -11.76 12.03
N ILE A 80 -2.25 -10.66 11.76
CA ILE A 80 -1.88 -9.33 12.22
C ILE A 80 -2.77 -8.86 13.36
N THR A 81 -2.16 -8.42 14.46
CA THR A 81 -2.90 -7.83 15.57
C THR A 81 -3.50 -6.49 15.16
N LYS A 82 -4.63 -6.13 15.77
CA LYS A 82 -5.30 -4.85 15.51
C LYS A 82 -4.37 -3.65 15.71
N ASP A 83 -3.56 -3.66 16.77
CA ASP A 83 -2.63 -2.57 17.06
C ASP A 83 -1.54 -2.43 15.98
N ASN A 84 -0.99 -3.56 15.51
CA ASN A 84 -0.02 -3.55 14.42
C ASN A 84 -0.66 -3.10 13.10
N TRP A 85 -1.90 -3.52 12.83
CA TRP A 85 -2.66 -3.05 11.68
C TRP A 85 -2.85 -1.53 11.69
N VAL A 86 -3.27 -0.96 12.84
CA VAL A 86 -3.44 0.49 12.99
C VAL A 86 -2.12 1.24 12.79
N ARG A 87 -1.01 0.73 13.32
CA ARG A 87 0.33 1.33 13.16
C ARG A 87 0.79 1.30 11.71
N ILE A 88 0.63 0.15 11.04
CA ILE A 88 0.95 -0.01 9.63
C ILE A 88 0.12 0.97 8.80
N TRP A 89 -1.20 1.00 9.01
CA TRP A 89 -2.10 1.86 8.25
C TRP A 89 -1.74 3.35 8.39
N ASP A 90 -1.41 3.81 9.60
CA ASP A 90 -0.91 5.17 9.81
C ASP A 90 0.39 5.45 9.03
N ALA A 91 1.36 4.53 9.05
CA ALA A 91 2.60 4.69 8.29
C ALA A 91 2.34 4.79 6.78
N VAL A 92 1.47 3.93 6.24
CA VAL A 92 1.13 3.86 4.81
C VAL A 92 0.52 5.16 4.30
N THR A 93 -0.36 5.77 5.09
CA THR A 93 -1.05 7.02 4.70
C THR A 93 -0.11 8.24 4.66
N ARG A 94 1.09 8.12 5.22
CA ARG A 94 2.11 9.19 5.25
C ARG A 94 3.28 8.93 4.32
N MET A 95 3.28 7.84 3.56
CA MET A 95 4.40 7.49 2.69
C MET A 95 4.52 8.50 1.53
N GLU A 96 5.71 9.10 1.43
CA GLU A 96 6.07 10.08 0.42
C GLU A 96 7.49 9.79 -0.06
N SER A 97 7.70 9.76 -1.37
CA SER A 97 9.02 9.51 -1.98
C SER A 97 9.23 10.28 -3.28
N ARG A 98 8.25 11.10 -3.72
CA ARG A 98 8.23 11.81 -5.01
C ARG A 98 9.47 12.68 -5.21
N ASN A 99 9.85 13.45 -4.20
CA ASN A 99 10.97 14.39 -4.30
C ASN A 99 12.32 13.68 -4.33
N ASP A 100 12.39 12.46 -3.79
CA ASP A 100 13.63 11.70 -3.64
C ASP A 100 13.80 10.61 -4.71
N LEU A 101 12.86 10.46 -5.64
CA LEU A 101 12.92 9.42 -6.69
C LEU A 101 14.23 9.45 -7.47
N HIS A 102 14.78 10.63 -7.72
CA HIS A 102 16.04 10.82 -8.45
C HIS A 102 17.26 10.20 -7.72
N LYS A 103 17.14 9.86 -6.43
CA LYS A 103 18.18 9.21 -5.64
C LYS A 103 18.22 7.70 -5.86
N ALA A 104 17.12 7.07 -6.29
CA ALA A 104 17.15 5.68 -6.71
C ALA A 104 17.92 5.56 -8.04
N LYS A 105 19.12 4.97 -8.00
CA LYS A 105 20.03 4.88 -9.16
C LYS A 105 19.96 3.56 -9.92
N CYS A 106 19.31 2.54 -9.35
CA CYS A 106 19.27 1.22 -9.93
C CYS A 106 18.24 1.11 -11.07
N PRO A 107 18.46 0.21 -12.05
CA PRO A 107 17.42 -0.19 -13.00
C PRO A 107 16.13 -0.56 -12.28
N THR A 108 15.02 0.00 -12.73
CA THR A 108 13.72 -0.13 -12.08
C THR A 108 12.66 -0.56 -13.08
N LEU A 109 11.97 -1.66 -12.78
CA LEU A 109 10.79 -2.13 -13.49
C LEU A 109 9.52 -1.74 -12.72
N LEU A 110 8.58 -1.11 -13.41
CA LEU A 110 7.27 -0.76 -12.87
C LEU A 110 6.21 -1.68 -13.49
N LEU A 111 5.41 -2.33 -12.64
CA LEU A 111 4.26 -3.14 -13.05
C LEU A 111 2.99 -2.58 -12.42
N THR A 112 2.07 -2.11 -13.26
CA THR A 112 0.78 -1.55 -12.84
C THR A 112 -0.33 -2.22 -13.63
N GLY A 113 -1.45 -2.50 -12.98
CA GLY A 113 -2.65 -2.96 -13.70
C GLY A 113 -3.38 -1.79 -14.35
N ASP A 114 -3.94 -2.00 -15.54
CA ASP A 114 -4.71 -0.96 -16.26
C ASP A 114 -5.91 -0.42 -15.46
N HIS A 115 -6.43 -1.23 -14.54
CA HIS A 115 -7.54 -0.86 -13.65
C HIS A 115 -7.09 -0.42 -12.25
N ASP A 116 -5.79 -0.29 -11.99
CA ASP A 116 -5.25 0.16 -10.71
C ASP A 116 -5.35 1.70 -10.60
N ARG A 117 -6.49 2.17 -10.08
CA ARG A 117 -6.76 3.59 -9.89
C ARG A 117 -5.88 4.27 -8.83
N MET A 118 -5.18 3.52 -7.98
CA MET A 118 -4.28 4.10 -6.99
C MET A 118 -2.94 4.51 -7.60
N CYS A 119 -2.48 3.77 -8.63
CA CYS A 119 -1.26 4.09 -9.36
C CYS A 119 -1.48 5.10 -10.51
N HIS A 120 -2.73 5.27 -10.96
CA HIS A 120 -3.07 6.22 -12.02
C HIS A 120 -3.51 7.57 -11.42
N LYS A 121 -2.89 8.66 -11.88
CA LYS A 121 -3.49 9.99 -11.66
C LYS A 121 -4.74 10.13 -12.53
N PRO A 122 -5.89 10.60 -12.00
CA PRO A 122 -6.93 11.13 -12.87
C PRO A 122 -6.32 12.29 -13.67
N ARG A 123 -6.49 12.24 -15.00
CA ARG A 123 -6.14 13.36 -15.88
C ARG A 123 -7.05 14.55 -15.59
#